data_AF-A0A969ZVC3-F1
#
_entry.id   AF-A0A969ZVC3-F1
#
_cell.length_a   1.000
_cell.length_b   1.000
_cell.length_c   1.000
_cell.angle_alpha   90.00
_cell.angle_beta   90.00
_cell.angle_gamma   90.00
#
_symmetry.space_group_name_H-M   'P 1'
#
loop_
_entity.id
_entity.type
_entity.pdbx_description
1 polymer ?
#
loop_
_entity_poly.entity_id
_entity_poly.type
_entity_poly.pdbx_seq_one_letter_code
_entity_poly.pdbx_strand_id
1 'polypeptide(L)'
;MKELKIESLDYICPNPIRWNEVYKDLIRAYERKYIKELPKTVTEIYASGGPPTPLVLEGWWGSTFEDMRIRWLKTLQWAKLHDLESYTYLEEKILLRKVFDVE
;
A
#
# COMPACT_ATOMS: atom_id res chain seq x y z
N MET A 1 15.18 -23.56 -23.50
CA MET A 1 15.20 -22.51 -22.46
C MET A 1 13.77 -22.33 -22.00
N LYS A 2 13.44 -22.70 -20.75
CA LYS A 2 12.12 -22.40 -20.19
C LYS A 2 12.13 -20.92 -19.85
N GLU A 3 11.29 -20.15 -20.53
CA GLU A 3 10.98 -18.78 -20.12
C GLU A 3 10.52 -18.84 -18.66
N LEU A 4 11.21 -18.09 -17.79
CA LEU A 4 10.69 -17.82 -16.47
C LEU A 4 9.35 -17.11 -16.65
N LYS A 5 8.24 -17.81 -16.41
CA LYS A 5 6.95 -17.16 -16.15
C LYS A 5 7.19 -16.19 -14.99
N ILE A 6 6.80 -14.95 -15.18
CA ILE A 6 6.85 -13.88 -14.18
C ILE A 6 5.89 -14.27 -13.05
N GLU A 7 6.32 -15.16 -12.16
CA GLU A 7 5.59 -15.58 -10.95
C GLU A 7 5.91 -14.68 -9.75
N SER A 8 6.63 -13.56 -9.94
CA SER A 8 6.98 -12.64 -8.85
C SER A 8 6.05 -11.42 -8.76
N LEU A 9 4.74 -11.68 -8.66
CA LEU A 9 3.75 -10.68 -8.23
C LEU A 9 3.69 -10.54 -6.69
N ASP A 10 4.60 -11.16 -5.93
CA ASP A 10 4.51 -11.38 -4.48
C ASP A 10 4.65 -10.15 -3.55
N TYR A 11 4.27 -8.95 -4.01
CA TYR A 11 4.23 -7.69 -3.21
C TYR A 11 2.97 -6.86 -3.53
N ILE A 12 1.77 -7.47 -3.45
CA ILE A 12 0.54 -6.79 -3.88
C ILE A 12 -0.06 -5.90 -2.78
N CYS A 13 -0.10 -4.58 -3.01
CA CYS A 13 -1.32 -3.80 -2.77
C CYS A 13 -1.47 -2.67 -3.81
N PRO A 14 -2.35 -2.89 -4.80
CA PRO A 14 -2.99 -1.82 -5.54
C PRO A 14 -4.51 -2.05 -5.62
N ASN A 15 -5.13 -2.60 -4.57
CA ASN A 15 -6.57 -2.50 -4.36
C ASN A 15 -6.85 -1.14 -3.70
N PRO A 16 -7.65 -0.24 -4.32
CA PRO A 16 -7.85 1.12 -3.82
C PRO A 16 -8.45 1.19 -2.41
N ILE A 17 -9.40 0.28 -2.10
CA ILE A 17 -10.07 0.23 -0.79
C ILE A 17 -9.07 -0.21 0.25
N ARG A 18 -8.37 -1.32 -0.01
CA ARG A 18 -7.42 -1.88 0.96
C ARG A 18 -6.22 -0.97 1.20
N TRP A 19 -5.72 -0.31 0.17
CA TRP A 19 -4.62 0.64 0.32
C TRP A 19 -5.03 1.84 1.20
N ASN A 20 -6.26 2.34 1.03
CA ASN A 20 -6.79 3.41 1.88
C ASN A 20 -6.92 2.97 3.35
N GLU A 21 -7.30 1.72 3.61
CA GLU A 21 -7.33 1.16 4.98
C GLU A 21 -5.92 1.12 5.60
N VAL A 22 -4.96 0.53 4.89
CA VAL A 22 -3.55 0.48 5.34
C VAL A 22 -3.02 1.89 5.62
N TYR A 23 -3.32 2.84 4.73
CA TYR A 23 -2.91 4.23 4.90
C TYR A 23 -3.46 4.86 6.19
N LYS A 24 -4.74 4.66 6.49
CA LYS A 24 -5.36 5.16 7.73
C LYS A 24 -4.76 4.51 8.97
N ASP A 25 -4.48 3.22 8.92
CA ASP A 25 -3.89 2.50 10.04
C ASP A 25 -2.44 2.92 10.28
N LEU A 26 -1.66 3.14 9.22
CA LEU A 26 -0.32 3.71 9.30
C LEU A 26 -0.32 5.11 9.90
N ILE A 27 -1.25 6.00 9.52
CA ILE A 27 -1.42 7.32 10.14
C ILE A 27 -1.63 7.17 11.64
N ARG A 28 -2.64 6.40 12.06
CA ARG A 28 -2.98 6.22 13.48
C ARG A 28 -1.83 5.60 14.26
N ALA A 29 -1.13 4.63 13.68
CA ALA A 29 -0.01 3.98 14.34
C ALA A 29 1.17 4.93 14.53
N TYR A 30 1.44 5.77 13.53
CA TYR A 30 2.47 6.79 13.57
C TYR A 30 2.16 7.90 14.59
N GLU A 31 0.94 8.41 14.59
CA GLU A 31 0.48 9.39 15.58
C GLU A 31 0.65 8.87 17.01
N ARG A 32 0.25 7.61 17.27
CA ARG A 32 0.46 6.95 18.57
C ARG A 32 1.94 6.78 18.92
N LYS A 33 2.76 6.31 17.97
CA LYS A 33 4.20 6.04 18.21
C LYS A 33 4.96 7.30 18.58
N TYR A 34 4.64 8.42 17.93
CA TYR A 34 5.34 9.69 18.13
C TYR A 34 4.60 10.70 19.00
N ILE A 35 3.44 10.32 19.56
CA ILE A 35 2.56 11.17 20.38
C ILE A 35 2.34 12.54 19.70
N LYS A 36 1.91 12.49 18.43
CA LYS A 36 1.64 13.68 17.62
C LYS A 36 0.41 13.49 16.77
N GLU A 37 -0.30 14.58 16.50
CA GLU A 37 -1.41 14.59 15.54
C GLU A 37 -0.88 15.03 14.17
N LEU A 38 -1.26 14.29 13.12
CA LEU A 38 -0.98 14.67 11.75
C LEU A 38 -2.08 15.62 11.23
N PRO A 39 -1.76 16.46 10.23
CA PRO A 39 -2.76 17.29 9.56
C PRO A 39 -3.90 16.46 8.93
N LYS A 40 -4.99 17.14 8.56
CA LYS A 40 -6.19 16.46 8.02
C LYS A 40 -6.15 16.25 6.51
N THR A 41 -5.33 17.00 5.78
CA THR A 41 -5.27 16.89 4.32
C THR A 41 -4.16 15.93 3.90
N VAL A 42 -4.40 15.18 2.82
CA VAL A 42 -3.45 14.18 2.31
C VAL A 42 -2.09 14.78 1.95
N THR A 43 -2.06 16.02 1.44
CA THR A 43 -0.83 16.72 1.07
C THR A 43 0.00 17.09 2.30
N GLU A 44 -0.65 17.59 3.35
CA GLU A 44 0.03 18.02 4.57
C GLU A 44 0.47 16.84 5.45
N ILE A 45 -0.23 15.70 5.39
CA ILE A 45 0.14 14.47 6.09
C ILE A 45 1.55 14.03 5.68
N TYR A 46 1.79 13.90 4.37
CA TYR A 46 3.09 13.46 3.87
C TYR A 46 4.19 14.49 4.16
N ALA A 47 3.89 15.79 3.98
CA ALA A 47 4.81 16.87 4.33
C ALA A 47 5.22 16.88 5.82
N SER A 48 4.34 16.39 6.71
CA SER A 48 4.57 16.29 8.15
C SER A 48 5.28 14.99 8.58
N GLY A 49 5.81 14.24 7.60
CA GLY A 49 6.50 12.96 7.81
C GLY A 49 5.58 11.74 7.91
N GLY A 50 4.28 11.90 7.64
CA GLY A 50 3.33 10.79 7.56
C GLY A 50 3.54 9.87 6.34
N PRO A 51 2.74 8.81 6.21
CA PRO A 51 2.90 7.83 5.13
C PRO A 51 2.66 8.45 3.74
N PRO A 52 3.24 7.88 2.67
CA PRO A 52 2.93 8.29 1.30
C PRO A 52 1.44 8.18 1.01
N THR A 53 0.87 9.22 0.41
CA THR A 53 -0.54 9.25 0.02
C THR A 53 -0.83 8.17 -1.05
N PRO A 54 -1.85 7.33 -0.85
CA PRO A 54 -2.33 6.39 -1.87
C PRO A 54 -2.80 7.13 -3.13
N LEU A 55 -2.45 6.64 -4.32
CA LEU A 55 -2.85 7.29 -5.58
C LEU A 55 -4.37 7.37 -5.77
N VAL A 56 -5.15 6.48 -5.13
CA VAL A 56 -6.63 6.57 -5.08
C VAL A 56 -7.11 7.89 -4.49
N LEU A 57 -6.36 8.49 -3.55
CA LEU A 57 -6.70 9.77 -2.92
C LEU A 57 -6.09 10.98 -3.65
N GLU A 58 -5.21 10.75 -4.62
CA GLU A 58 -4.46 11.81 -5.36
C GLU A 58 -4.87 11.87 -6.85
N GLY A 59 -6.02 11.31 -7.23
CA GLY A 59 -6.50 11.34 -8.61
C GLY A 59 -5.98 10.19 -9.48
N TRP A 60 -6.28 8.95 -9.07
CA TRP A 60 -5.85 7.70 -9.73
C TRP A 60 -6.17 7.54 -11.22
N TRP A 61 -7.05 8.38 -11.78
CA TRP A 61 -7.57 8.25 -13.15
C TRP A 61 -6.49 8.39 -14.25
N GLY A 62 -5.32 8.93 -13.91
CA GLY A 62 -4.17 9.04 -14.81
C GLY A 62 -2.94 8.18 -14.43
N SER A 63 -3.04 7.35 -13.39
CA SER A 63 -1.90 6.56 -12.91
C SER A 63 -1.84 5.19 -13.60
N THR A 64 -0.64 4.77 -14.00
CA THR A 64 -0.39 3.43 -14.54
C THR A 64 -0.31 2.40 -13.40
N PHE A 65 -0.39 1.10 -13.74
CA PHE A 65 -0.14 0.03 -12.78
C PHE A 65 1.26 0.12 -12.16
N GLU A 66 2.26 0.58 -12.92
CA GLU A 66 3.62 0.75 -12.41
C GLU A 66 3.69 1.92 -11.41
N ASP A 67 2.97 3.02 -11.64
CA ASP A 67 2.89 4.14 -10.67
C ASP A 67 2.30 3.68 -9.34
N MET A 68 1.24 2.87 -9.40
CA MET A 68 0.61 2.27 -8.23
C MET A 68 1.60 1.37 -7.48
N ARG A 69 2.31 0.51 -8.20
CA ARG A 69 3.34 -0.38 -7.64
C ARG A 69 4.45 0.42 -6.98
N ILE A 70 5.00 1.43 -7.65
CA ILE A 70 6.08 2.29 -7.12
C ILE A 70 5.61 3.00 -5.84
N ARG A 71 4.41 3.57 -5.84
CA ARG A 71 3.90 4.27 -4.66
C ARG A 71 3.61 3.30 -3.51
N TRP A 72 3.14 2.08 -3.78
CA TRP A 72 2.99 1.06 -2.75
C TRP A 72 4.34 0.64 -2.15
N LEU A 73 5.37 0.43 -2.97
CA LEU A 73 6.73 0.14 -2.49
C LEU A 73 7.28 1.27 -1.60
N LYS A 74 7.00 2.53 -1.95
CA LYS A 74 7.32 3.67 -1.08
C LYS A 74 6.59 3.60 0.27
N THR A 75 5.32 3.20 0.28
CA THR A 75 4.57 2.97 1.53
C THR A 75 5.21 1.88 2.39
N LEU A 76 5.59 0.74 1.80
CA LEU A 76 6.26 -0.34 2.52
C LEU A 76 7.61 0.08 3.11
N GLN A 77 8.41 0.80 2.32
CA GLN A 77 9.70 1.32 2.77
C GLN A 77 9.52 2.32 3.91
N TRP A 78 8.53 3.21 3.80
CA TRP A 78 8.19 4.16 4.86
C TRP A 78 7.76 3.43 6.13
N ALA A 79 6.89 2.42 6.02
CA ALA A 79 6.42 1.65 7.18
C ALA A 79 7.60 0.97 7.89
N LYS A 80 8.51 0.35 7.12
CA LYS A 80 9.73 -0.26 7.67
C LYS A 80 10.65 0.76 8.36
N LEU A 81 10.82 1.96 7.80
CA LEU A 81 11.64 3.02 8.40
C LEU A 81 11.11 3.45 9.78
N HIS A 82 9.81 3.31 9.99
CA HIS A 82 9.14 3.67 11.23
C HIS A 82 8.76 2.47 12.11
N ASP A 83 9.26 1.26 11.83
CA ASP A 83 8.90 0.00 12.49
C ASP A 83 7.37 -0.23 12.57
N LEU A 84 6.67 0.04 11.47
CA LEU A 84 5.22 -0.09 11.31
C LEU A 84 4.85 -1.09 10.21
N GLU A 85 5.78 -1.93 9.76
CA GLU A 85 5.56 -2.90 8.68
C GLU A 85 4.43 -3.89 8.97
N SER A 86 4.12 -4.18 10.24
CA SER A 86 3.02 -5.07 10.63
C SER A 86 1.65 -4.57 10.18
N TYR A 87 1.48 -3.25 10.01
CA TYR A 87 0.25 -2.64 9.48
C TYR A 87 0.12 -2.76 7.96
N THR A 88 1.19 -3.19 7.28
CA THR A 88 1.19 -3.42 5.83
C THR A 88 0.90 -4.87 5.46
N TYR A 89 0.91 -5.77 6.46
CA TYR A 89 0.60 -7.17 6.22
C TYR A 89 -0.89 -7.34 5.89
N LEU A 90 -1.14 -8.04 4.80
CA LEU A 90 -2.48 -8.42 4.40
C LEU A 90 -2.70 -9.85 4.87
N GLU A 91 -3.40 -10.04 5.99
CA GLU A 91 -3.99 -11.34 6.33
C GLU A 91 -5.14 -11.62 5.36
N GLU A 92 -4.79 -11.88 4.12
CA GLU A 92 -5.55 -12.73 3.23
C GLU A 92 -4.66 -12.96 2.02
N LYS A 93 -4.25 -14.22 1.86
CA LYS A 93 -4.39 -14.85 0.56
C LYS A 93 -5.80 -14.49 0.10
N ILE A 94 -5.95 -13.38 -0.63
CA ILE A 94 -7.02 -13.27 -1.60
C ILE A 94 -6.78 -14.52 -2.42
N LEU A 95 -7.57 -15.55 -2.14
CA LEU A 95 -7.69 -16.73 -2.95
C LEU A 95 -7.62 -16.19 -4.36
N LEU A 96 -6.52 -16.46 -5.05
CA LEU A 96 -6.55 -16.58 -6.50
C LEU A 96 -7.80 -17.38 -6.71
N ARG A 97 -8.89 -16.70 -7.09
CA ARG A 97 -10.14 -17.35 -7.38
C ARG A 97 -9.68 -18.39 -8.38
N LYS A 98 -9.75 -19.65 -7.98
CA LYS A 98 -9.45 -20.77 -8.85
C LYS A 98 -10.32 -20.52 -10.07
N VAL A 99 -9.74 -19.98 -11.13
CA VAL A 99 -10.16 -20.26 -12.49
C VAL A 99 -9.25 -21.40 -12.93
N PHE A 100 -9.33 -22.47 -12.14
CA PHE A 100 -9.04 -23.82 -12.52
C PHE A 100 -10.25 -24.57 -12.02
N ASP A 101 -11.29 -24.61 -12.86
CA ASP A 101 -12.07 -25.80 -13.18
C ASP A 101 -12.86 -25.46 -14.47
N VAL A 102 -12.37 -25.90 -15.63
CA VAL A 102 -12.71 -27.16 -16.35
C VAL A 102 -14.00 -26.98 -17.18
N GLU A 103 -13.83 -26.81 -18.50
CA GLU A 103 -14.13 -27.83 -19.52
C GLU A 103 -13.18 -27.65 -20.72
#